data_AF-A0A061ATL4-F1
#
_entry.id   AF-A0A061ATL4-F1
#
_cell.length_a   1.000
_cell.length_b   1.000
_cell.length_c   1.000
_cell.angle_alpha   90.00
_cell.angle_beta   90.00
_cell.angle_gamma   90.00
#
_symmetry.space_group_name_H-M   'P 1'
#
loop_
_entity.id
_entity.type
_entity.pdbx_description
1 polymer ?
#
loop_
_entity_poly.entity_id
_entity_poly.type
_entity_poly.pdbx_seq_one_letter_code
_entity_poly.pdbx_strand_id
1 'polypeptide(L)'
;MDDSFALAPSSYTAMDRPEAIDLSHHLSHLAKSRIASPLKGMYKYFQRPGMLMLAGGLPPPELFPFETISATSLQRNSFKTTQVGFGQWLWNWVAGLAGKTDEWTIRKWEDEKDKIQLSSALQYGTAAGLPPLARFIYEFTSHVYRPGTSDFRTVINAGSTDAWGKIVTTLCNPGDGVLAEEWTYPSALATAWPNGIKPVPLPMDGEGMTPEGMDDLLAKWNPDEHDGMPRPRLLYTIPVCQNPTGATMSLERKKRIYEIAVKYDVIIVEDDPYYFLQTGEYEHDEALRAAARPKVTESDDEFLKSLVPSYLNIDYQGRVVRIDTFSKTICPGSRLGWTTCNPIFAERLERANESSTQSASGFAQALVGKLLAEEWGLTGYLRWLKGIKAQYRDRRNTLVDALLDISHASLDARKTSNGTYELWTRRSGSLSEKGVVRSEKGAREQRRRRILSFVAPQGGMFVWLRVHFASHPEYNSKPTTDLLGALWEDLAEHNVLVAPGTMFSARTFGPGDAAPGFAQAEEHLAVTEDGDGFFRMSFSSATPEQMKEAAKIIGNRVAKFFKD
;
A
#
# COMPACT_ATOMS: atom_id res chain seq x y z
N MET A 1 -6.63 28.15 20.82
CA MET A 1 -6.33 27.60 19.48
C MET A 1 -5.32 28.55 18.88
N ASP A 2 -4.09 28.09 18.66
CA ASP A 2 -2.96 28.94 18.25
C ASP A 2 -2.65 28.61 16.78
N ASP A 3 -2.77 29.60 15.90
CA ASP A 3 -2.52 29.52 14.45
C ASP A 3 -1.04 29.38 14.09
N SER A 4 -0.15 29.21 15.08
CA SER A 4 1.30 29.06 14.88
C SER A 4 1.72 27.83 14.08
N PHE A 5 0.77 26.93 13.76
CA PHE A 5 0.98 25.73 12.93
C PHE A 5 0.22 25.78 11.60
N ALA A 6 -0.55 26.84 11.35
CA ALA A 6 -1.13 27.06 10.04
C ALA A 6 0.00 27.48 9.09
N LEU A 7 0.41 26.56 8.21
CA LEU A 7 1.11 26.97 6.99
C LEU A 7 0.21 28.02 6.32
N ALA A 8 0.78 29.20 6.04
CA ALA A 8 0.04 30.26 5.35
C ALA A 8 -0.65 29.68 4.11
N PRO A 9 -1.91 30.06 3.82
CA PRO A 9 -2.64 29.50 2.70
C PRO A 9 -1.82 29.69 1.42
N SER A 10 -1.40 28.57 0.82
CA SER A 10 -0.78 28.63 -0.50
C SER A 10 -1.83 29.12 -1.52
N SER A 11 -1.36 29.55 -2.68
CA SER A 11 -2.21 29.95 -3.82
C SER A 11 -3.15 28.84 -4.33
N TYR A 12 -3.13 27.66 -3.70
CA TYR A 12 -4.00 26.51 -3.98
C TYR A 12 -5.20 26.37 -3.03
N THR A 13 -5.48 27.37 -2.19
CA THR A 13 -6.71 27.38 -1.37
C THR A 13 -7.95 27.45 -2.28
N ALA A 14 -8.60 26.30 -2.46
CA ALA A 14 -9.87 26.18 -3.16
C ALA A 14 -10.95 26.93 -2.35
N MET A 15 -11.29 28.14 -2.78
CA MET A 15 -12.23 29.05 -2.10
C MET A 15 -13.66 28.48 -1.91
N ASP A 16 -13.97 27.28 -2.42
CA ASP A 16 -15.32 26.71 -2.45
C ASP A 16 -15.48 25.36 -1.70
N ARG A 17 -14.49 24.90 -0.92
CA ARG A 17 -14.59 23.62 -0.17
C ARG A 17 -15.05 23.83 1.29
N PRO A 18 -15.93 22.96 1.83
CA PRO A 18 -16.37 23.06 3.22
C PRO A 18 -15.22 22.78 4.21
N GLU A 19 -15.35 23.26 5.43
CA GLU A 19 -14.54 22.77 6.55
C GLU A 19 -15.04 21.39 7.00
N ALA A 20 -14.18 20.61 7.66
CA ALA A 20 -14.57 19.34 8.24
C ALA A 20 -15.68 19.51 9.30
N ILE A 21 -16.56 18.51 9.41
CA ILE A 21 -17.55 18.49 10.50
C ILE A 21 -16.88 18.07 11.81
N ASP A 22 -17.55 18.32 12.94
CA ASP A 22 -17.06 17.81 14.23
C ASP A 22 -17.20 16.29 14.30
N LEU A 23 -16.06 15.60 14.33
CA LEU A 23 -15.95 14.15 14.48
C LEU A 23 -15.30 13.75 15.82
N SER A 24 -15.28 14.64 16.80
CA SER A 24 -14.62 14.42 18.10
C SER A 24 -15.25 13.29 18.93
N HIS A 25 -16.49 12.89 18.64
CA HIS A 25 -17.13 11.73 19.28
C HIS A 25 -16.46 10.40 18.90
N HIS A 26 -15.73 10.33 17.79
CA HIS A 26 -14.93 9.16 17.39
C HIS A 26 -13.66 8.96 18.21
N LEU A 27 -13.21 9.99 18.94
CA LEU A 27 -11.96 9.92 19.70
C LEU A 27 -12.07 8.92 20.86
N SER A 28 -11.06 8.04 20.96
CA SER A 28 -10.92 7.07 22.03
C SER A 28 -10.77 7.75 23.40
N HIS A 29 -11.00 7.00 24.48
CA HIS A 29 -10.75 7.47 25.85
C HIS A 29 -9.28 7.88 26.02
N LEU A 30 -8.36 7.09 25.44
CA LEU A 30 -6.93 7.36 25.46
C LEU A 30 -6.57 8.66 24.71
N ALA A 31 -7.16 8.91 23.54
CA ALA A 31 -6.93 10.15 22.80
C ALA A 31 -7.42 11.39 23.57
N LYS A 32 -8.57 11.27 24.22
CA LYS A 32 -9.16 12.33 25.06
C LYS A 32 -8.32 12.60 26.31
N SER A 33 -7.68 11.58 26.88
CA SER A 33 -6.84 11.73 28.07
C SER A 33 -5.44 12.31 27.79
N ARG A 34 -4.99 12.34 26.53
CA ARG A 34 -3.71 12.97 26.16
C ARG A 34 -3.79 14.48 26.36
N ILE A 35 -2.90 15.01 27.20
CA ILE A 35 -2.70 16.44 27.42
C ILE A 35 -1.51 16.96 26.61
N ALA A 36 -1.53 18.25 26.27
CA ALA A 36 -0.39 18.88 25.61
C ALA A 36 0.84 18.89 26.55
N SER A 37 2.02 18.64 25.99
CA SER A 37 3.26 18.75 26.76
C SER A 37 3.45 20.19 27.27
N PRO A 38 3.62 20.40 28.60
CA PRO A 38 3.89 21.73 29.15
C PRO A 38 5.17 22.35 28.57
N LEU A 39 6.17 21.52 28.28
CA LEU A 39 7.43 21.94 27.67
C LEU A 39 7.23 22.43 26.24
N LYS A 40 6.47 21.69 25.42
CA LYS A 40 6.18 22.10 24.04
C LYS A 40 5.24 23.31 23.98
N GLY A 41 4.37 23.49 24.98
CA GLY A 41 3.56 24.70 25.14
C GLY A 41 4.40 25.99 25.28
N MET A 42 5.68 25.88 25.70
CA MET A 42 6.59 27.02 25.75
C MET A 42 7.19 27.38 24.38
N TYR A 43 7.12 26.52 23.37
CA TYR A 43 7.81 26.73 22.08
C TYR A 43 7.31 28.00 21.35
N LYS A 44 6.06 28.41 21.58
CA LYS A 44 5.52 29.70 21.09
C LYS A 44 6.28 30.92 21.61
N TYR A 45 6.94 30.80 22.75
CA TYR A 45 7.83 31.84 23.29
C TYR A 45 9.25 31.72 22.75
N PHE A 46 9.72 30.50 22.42
CA PHE A 46 11.09 30.25 21.96
C PHE A 46 11.39 30.99 20.65
N GLN A 47 10.38 31.18 19.80
CA GLN A 47 10.54 31.88 18.53
C GLN A 47 10.52 33.42 18.65
N ARG A 48 10.33 33.98 19.85
CA ARG A 48 10.31 35.43 20.02
C ARG A 48 11.73 36.01 19.85
N PRO A 49 11.92 37.05 19.01
CA PRO A 49 13.22 37.69 18.87
C PRO A 49 13.78 38.17 20.22
N GLY A 50 15.05 37.88 20.49
CA GLY A 50 15.73 38.26 21.74
C GLY A 50 15.41 37.41 22.96
N MET A 51 14.67 36.30 22.81
CA MET A 51 14.38 35.38 23.93
C MET A 51 15.67 34.72 24.44
N LEU A 52 15.94 34.87 25.75
CA LEU A 52 17.05 34.18 26.41
C LEU A 52 16.57 32.80 26.88
N MET A 53 17.18 31.75 26.33
CA MET A 53 16.71 30.38 26.51
C MET A 53 17.39 29.66 27.69
N LEU A 54 16.70 29.62 28.85
CA LEU A 54 17.12 28.88 30.05
C LEU A 54 16.12 27.79 30.48
N ALA A 55 15.08 27.55 29.70
CA ALA A 55 13.99 26.65 30.07
C ALA A 55 14.13 25.23 29.48
N GLY A 56 14.47 25.13 28.18
CA GLY A 56 14.51 23.86 27.47
C GLY A 56 15.83 23.12 27.65
N GLY A 57 15.78 21.80 27.81
CA GLY A 57 16.96 20.91 27.77
C GLY A 57 17.44 20.65 26.34
N LEU A 58 17.62 21.71 25.54
CA LEU A 58 18.07 21.63 24.15
C LEU A 58 19.60 21.76 24.11
N PRO A 59 20.36 20.73 23.69
CA PRO A 59 21.80 20.87 23.56
C PRO A 59 22.16 21.92 22.50
N PRO A 60 23.20 22.73 22.72
CA PRO A 60 23.65 23.71 21.72
C PRO A 60 24.14 22.99 20.44
N PRO A 61 23.69 23.39 19.24
CA PRO A 61 24.04 22.69 18.00
C PRO A 61 25.54 22.66 17.66
N GLU A 62 26.34 23.53 18.27
CA GLU A 62 27.80 23.52 18.21
C GLU A 62 28.40 22.21 18.74
N LEU A 63 27.71 21.55 19.67
CA LEU A 63 28.12 20.26 20.24
C LEU A 63 27.67 19.06 19.38
N PHE A 64 26.92 19.28 18.31
CA PHE A 64 26.59 18.21 17.37
C PHE A 64 27.80 17.89 16.49
N PRO A 65 28.29 16.63 16.46
CA PRO A 65 29.57 16.28 15.82
C PRO A 65 29.48 16.14 14.28
N PHE A 66 28.51 16.80 13.64
CA PHE A 66 28.28 16.74 12.20
C PHE A 66 28.26 18.15 11.61
N GLU A 67 29.31 18.52 10.87
CA GLU A 67 29.39 19.83 10.23
C GLU A 67 28.64 19.88 8.89
N THR A 68 28.73 18.80 8.13
CA THR A 68 28.03 18.63 6.87
C THR A 68 27.59 17.18 6.69
N ILE A 69 26.56 16.98 5.88
CA ILE A 69 26.19 15.68 5.33
C ILE A 69 26.01 15.87 3.83
N SER A 70 26.75 15.11 3.04
CA SER A 70 26.64 15.12 1.59
C SER A 70 25.98 13.84 1.09
N ALA A 71 25.23 13.96 0.02
CA ALA A 71 24.61 12.83 -0.66
C ALA A 71 24.72 12.99 -2.17
N THR A 72 24.77 11.85 -2.84
CA THR A 72 24.74 11.75 -4.30
C THR A 72 23.43 11.06 -4.66
N SER A 73 22.50 11.80 -5.25
CA SER A 73 21.20 11.27 -5.66
C SER A 73 21.16 11.01 -7.16
N LEU A 74 20.40 10.00 -7.57
CA LEU A 74 20.00 9.86 -8.96
C LEU A 74 19.23 11.10 -9.41
N GLN A 75 19.38 11.50 -10.67
CA GLN A 75 18.56 12.55 -11.25
C GLN A 75 17.06 12.15 -11.26
N ARG A 76 16.18 13.12 -11.06
CA ARG A 76 14.71 12.94 -11.08
C ARG A 76 14.17 12.23 -12.34
N ASN A 77 14.91 12.26 -13.45
CA ASN A 77 14.57 11.65 -14.73
C ASN A 77 15.36 10.37 -15.05
N SER A 78 16.08 9.79 -14.08
CA SER A 78 16.89 8.57 -14.28
C SER A 78 16.08 7.38 -14.82
N PHE A 79 14.80 7.28 -14.47
CA PHE A 79 13.90 6.29 -15.07
C PHE A 79 13.14 6.85 -16.27
N LYS A 80 13.23 6.12 -17.38
CA LYS A 80 12.40 6.34 -18.57
C LYS A 80 10.92 6.09 -18.25
N THR A 81 10.04 6.85 -18.89
CA THR A 81 8.57 6.77 -18.77
C THR A 81 7.93 5.98 -19.92
N THR A 82 8.59 5.98 -21.07
CA THR A 82 8.10 5.44 -22.35
C THR A 82 8.63 4.04 -22.66
N GLN A 83 9.79 3.66 -22.10
CA GLN A 83 10.47 2.38 -22.39
C GLN A 83 11.26 1.87 -21.17
N VAL A 84 11.03 0.62 -20.75
CA VAL A 84 12.01 -0.17 -20.01
C VAL A 84 12.31 -1.40 -20.87
N GLY A 85 13.48 -1.45 -21.51
CA GLY A 85 13.86 -2.61 -22.32
C GLY A 85 14.03 -3.86 -21.46
N PHE A 86 13.81 -5.04 -22.05
CA PHE A 86 14.13 -6.33 -21.43
C PHE A 86 15.62 -6.34 -21.05
N GLY A 87 15.94 -6.51 -19.76
CA GLY A 87 17.31 -6.42 -19.22
C GLY A 87 17.86 -5.00 -19.02
N GLN A 88 17.22 -3.94 -19.54
CA GLN A 88 17.71 -2.56 -19.38
C GLN A 88 17.51 -2.01 -17.96
N TRP A 89 16.57 -2.55 -17.20
CA TRP A 89 16.42 -2.24 -15.78
C TRP A 89 17.56 -2.87 -14.94
N LEU A 90 18.03 -4.09 -15.27
CA LEU A 90 19.18 -4.73 -14.62
C LEU A 90 20.44 -3.92 -14.94
N TRP A 91 20.58 -3.48 -16.20
CA TRP A 91 21.59 -2.49 -16.57
C TRP A 91 21.39 -1.13 -15.89
N ASN A 92 20.19 -0.60 -15.70
CA ASN A 92 20.00 0.69 -14.98
C ASN A 92 20.19 0.55 -13.46
N TRP A 93 20.03 -0.64 -12.90
CA TRP A 93 20.23 -0.94 -11.48
C TRP A 93 21.71 -1.21 -11.18
N VAL A 94 22.38 -2.01 -12.01
CA VAL A 94 23.84 -2.25 -11.96
C VAL A 94 24.61 -0.99 -12.41
N ALA A 95 24.15 -0.31 -13.47
CA ALA A 95 24.61 1.01 -13.89
C ALA A 95 23.90 2.14 -13.13
N GLY A 96 23.35 1.88 -11.95
CA GLY A 96 23.23 2.91 -10.91
C GLY A 96 24.61 3.51 -10.55
N LEU A 97 25.69 2.85 -10.96
CA LEU A 97 27.06 3.37 -11.02
C LEU A 97 27.36 4.26 -12.25
N ALA A 98 26.50 4.34 -13.27
CA ALA A 98 26.69 5.14 -14.50
C ALA A 98 25.51 6.06 -14.88
N GLY A 99 24.41 6.05 -14.13
CA GLY A 99 23.33 7.04 -14.26
C GLY A 99 23.83 8.41 -13.85
N LYS A 100 23.33 9.48 -14.49
CA LYS A 100 23.65 10.84 -14.03
C LYS A 100 23.17 11.02 -12.61
N THR A 101 24.04 11.54 -11.77
CA THR A 101 23.79 11.85 -10.38
C THR A 101 23.96 13.35 -10.15
N ASP A 102 23.25 13.86 -9.15
CA ASP A 102 23.43 15.20 -8.61
C ASP A 102 24.02 15.06 -7.20
N GLU A 103 25.05 15.84 -6.91
CA GLU A 103 25.65 15.95 -5.58
C GLU A 103 25.12 17.18 -4.86
N TRP A 104 24.74 17.01 -3.61
CA TRP A 104 24.29 18.10 -2.76
C TRP A 104 24.77 17.89 -1.34
N THR A 105 24.86 18.99 -0.59
CA THR A 105 25.37 19.01 0.78
C THR A 105 24.43 19.79 1.66
N ILE A 106 24.13 19.23 2.84
CA ILE A 106 23.42 19.91 3.92
C ILE A 106 24.48 20.37 4.92
N ARG A 107 24.53 21.68 5.18
CA ARG A 107 25.46 22.26 6.15
C ARG A 107 24.80 22.35 7.52
N LYS A 108 25.62 22.44 8.57
CA LYS A 108 25.14 22.69 9.94
C LYS A 108 24.35 23.99 10.02
N TRP A 109 24.84 25.02 9.35
CA TRP A 109 24.24 26.34 9.33
C TRP A 109 24.00 26.80 7.90
N GLU A 110 22.84 27.38 7.66
CA GLU A 110 22.45 28.01 6.39
C GLU A 110 22.06 29.46 6.66
N ASP A 111 22.42 30.37 5.73
CA ASP A 111 22.06 31.79 5.83
C ASP A 111 20.54 31.98 5.64
N GLU A 112 19.94 31.16 4.78
CA GLU A 112 18.51 31.16 4.49
C GLU A 112 17.76 30.27 5.49
N LYS A 113 16.96 30.89 6.36
CA LYS A 113 16.20 30.18 7.43
C LYS A 113 15.21 29.15 6.91
N ASP A 114 14.74 29.30 5.67
CA ASP A 114 13.80 28.38 5.02
C ASP A 114 14.50 27.16 4.38
N LYS A 115 15.83 27.06 4.42
CA LYS A 115 16.56 25.87 3.99
C LYS A 115 16.73 24.86 5.11
N ILE A 116 16.85 23.60 4.73
CA ILE A 116 17.21 22.51 5.63
C ILE A 116 18.67 22.67 6.05
N GLN A 117 18.88 22.65 7.36
CA GLN A 117 20.20 22.77 7.99
C GLN A 117 20.33 21.78 9.15
N LEU A 118 21.55 21.28 9.42
CA LEU A 118 21.73 20.24 10.44
C LEU A 118 21.51 20.77 11.86
N SER A 119 21.71 22.06 12.11
CA SER A 119 21.48 22.65 13.44
C SER A 119 20.04 22.50 13.91
N SER A 120 19.07 22.58 12.99
CA SER A 120 17.65 22.35 13.27
C SER A 120 17.25 20.89 13.06
N ALA A 121 17.79 20.22 12.06
CA ALA A 121 17.48 18.81 11.78
C ALA A 121 17.94 17.85 12.86
N LEU A 122 19.10 18.09 13.47
CA LEU A 122 19.65 17.22 14.52
C LEU A 122 19.16 17.59 15.92
N GLN A 123 18.43 18.71 16.04
CA GLN A 123 17.80 19.14 17.28
C GLN A 123 16.45 18.44 17.48
N TYR A 124 15.94 18.44 18.71
CA TYR A 124 14.56 18.07 19.00
C TYR A 124 13.57 18.86 18.13
N GLY A 125 12.80 18.14 17.33
CA GLY A 125 11.76 18.70 16.46
C GLY A 125 10.37 18.72 17.10
N THR A 126 9.45 19.41 16.42
CA THR A 126 8.01 19.32 16.73
C THR A 126 7.41 18.11 16.00
N ALA A 127 6.18 17.72 16.39
CA ALA A 127 5.45 16.65 15.70
C ALA A 127 5.11 17.00 14.24
N ALA A 128 5.14 18.28 13.87
CA ALA A 128 4.97 18.74 12.49
C ALA A 128 6.19 18.45 11.60
N GLY A 129 7.36 18.18 12.19
CA GLY A 129 8.62 17.93 11.48
C GLY A 129 9.29 19.19 10.91
N LEU A 130 10.28 19.01 10.04
CA LEU A 130 11.07 20.11 9.48
C LEU A 130 10.20 20.99 8.56
N PRO A 131 10.15 22.32 8.76
CA PRO A 131 9.25 23.20 8.01
C PRO A 131 9.31 23.07 6.48
N PRO A 132 10.50 22.96 5.83
CA PRO A 132 10.56 22.84 4.37
C PRO A 132 9.92 21.54 3.86
N LEU A 133 10.15 20.44 4.56
CA LEU A 133 9.53 19.14 4.24
C LEU A 133 8.02 19.15 4.53
N ALA A 134 7.59 19.73 5.65
CA ALA A 134 6.17 19.84 6.00
C ALA A 134 5.41 20.67 4.96
N ARG A 135 5.98 21.79 4.51
CA ARG A 135 5.44 22.63 3.44
C ARG A 135 5.32 21.86 2.13
N PHE A 136 6.39 21.17 1.71
CA PHE A 136 6.37 20.32 0.52
C PHE A 136 5.26 19.26 0.58
N ILE A 137 5.13 18.56 1.72
CA ILE A 137 4.09 17.52 1.90
C ILE A 137 2.69 18.11 1.81
N TYR A 138 2.45 19.29 2.41
CA TYR A 138 1.16 19.97 2.35
C TYR A 138 0.82 20.41 0.91
N GLU A 139 1.78 21.00 0.20
CA GLU A 139 1.62 21.42 -1.20
C GLU A 139 1.40 20.21 -2.12
N PHE A 140 2.18 19.14 -1.95
CA PHE A 140 2.00 17.88 -2.65
C PHE A 140 0.60 17.31 -2.42
N THR A 141 0.16 17.25 -1.17
CA THR A 141 -1.18 16.75 -0.80
C THR A 141 -2.29 17.59 -1.44
N SER A 142 -2.16 18.92 -1.37
CA SER A 142 -3.09 19.88 -1.98
C SER A 142 -3.21 19.68 -3.49
N HIS A 143 -2.08 19.52 -4.16
CA HIS A 143 -2.00 19.45 -5.62
C HIS A 143 -2.43 18.09 -6.17
N VAL A 144 -1.98 17.01 -5.53
CA VAL A 144 -2.16 15.62 -5.99
C VAL A 144 -3.48 15.03 -5.53
N TYR A 145 -3.76 15.07 -4.22
CA TYR A 145 -4.95 14.40 -3.66
C TYR A 145 -6.18 15.31 -3.63
N ARG A 146 -5.96 16.64 -3.60
CA ARG A 146 -7.00 17.67 -3.63
C ARG A 146 -8.12 17.38 -2.61
N PRO A 147 -7.83 17.42 -1.29
CA PRO A 147 -8.77 17.04 -0.25
C PRO A 147 -10.12 17.77 -0.33
N GLY A 148 -11.22 17.08 -0.03
CA GLY A 148 -12.58 17.58 -0.12
C GLY A 148 -12.90 18.69 0.88
N THR A 149 -12.13 18.81 1.97
CA THR A 149 -12.22 19.92 2.92
C THR A 149 -11.14 20.98 2.71
N SER A 150 -11.41 22.22 3.11
CA SER A 150 -10.48 23.34 3.04
C SER A 150 -9.49 23.40 4.21
N ASP A 151 -9.84 22.79 5.33
CA ASP A 151 -9.13 22.86 6.61
C ASP A 151 -8.26 21.63 6.93
N PHE A 152 -8.05 20.73 5.97
CA PHE A 152 -7.24 19.53 6.17
C PHE A 152 -5.83 19.87 6.73
N ARG A 153 -5.23 18.89 7.42
CA ARG A 153 -3.89 18.96 8.01
C ARG A 153 -3.05 17.77 7.61
N THR A 154 -1.73 17.98 7.59
CA THR A 154 -0.73 16.93 7.37
C THR A 154 0.13 16.74 8.62
N VAL A 155 0.43 15.49 8.99
CA VAL A 155 1.23 15.15 10.18
C VAL A 155 2.33 14.17 9.78
N ILE A 156 3.60 14.55 9.95
CA ILE A 156 4.75 13.68 9.64
C ILE A 156 4.84 12.56 10.67
N ASN A 157 5.18 11.34 10.20
CA ASN A 157 5.26 10.14 11.01
C ASN A 157 6.44 9.24 10.59
N ALA A 158 6.66 8.15 11.33
CA ALA A 158 7.77 7.22 11.06
C ALA A 158 7.43 6.13 10.00
N GLY A 159 6.47 6.42 9.12
CA GLY A 159 5.95 5.50 8.08
C GLY A 159 4.59 4.89 8.43
N SER A 160 3.98 4.20 7.46
CA SER A 160 2.57 3.75 7.57
C SER A 160 2.27 2.90 8.80
N THR A 161 3.17 1.99 9.18
CA THR A 161 2.97 1.12 10.35
C THR A 161 2.89 1.91 11.67
N ASP A 162 3.74 2.92 11.81
CA ASP A 162 3.74 3.82 12.97
C ASP A 162 2.46 4.67 12.99
N ALA A 163 2.08 5.23 11.84
CA ALA A 163 0.85 5.99 11.68
C ALA A 163 -0.38 5.15 12.06
N TRP A 164 -0.47 3.93 11.53
CA TRP A 164 -1.59 3.02 11.78
C TRP A 164 -1.74 2.69 13.27
N GLY A 165 -0.66 2.35 13.97
CA GLY A 165 -0.73 2.07 15.42
C GLY A 165 -1.24 3.26 16.24
N LYS A 166 -0.86 4.48 15.85
CA LYS A 166 -1.35 5.71 16.49
C LYS A 166 -2.81 5.99 16.14
N ILE A 167 -3.23 5.72 14.91
CA ILE A 167 -4.63 5.87 14.48
C ILE A 167 -5.52 4.91 15.28
N VAL A 168 -5.14 3.64 15.39
CA VAL A 168 -5.88 2.63 16.20
C VAL A 168 -6.07 3.13 17.62
N THR A 169 -5.00 3.51 18.31
CA THR A 169 -5.10 3.99 19.71
C THR A 169 -5.80 5.35 19.84
N THR A 170 -5.95 6.09 18.75
CA THR A 170 -6.61 7.40 18.73
C THR A 170 -8.12 7.29 18.49
N LEU A 171 -8.58 6.30 17.73
CA LEU A 171 -9.97 6.17 17.29
C LEU A 171 -10.71 4.95 17.86
N CYS A 172 -9.98 3.99 18.42
CA CYS A 172 -10.55 2.77 19.01
C CYS A 172 -10.25 2.66 20.50
N ASN A 173 -11.17 1.99 21.21
CA ASN A 173 -11.03 1.53 22.59
C ASN A 173 -10.99 -0.01 22.61
N PRO A 174 -10.38 -0.65 23.61
CA PRO A 174 -10.46 -2.09 23.79
C PRO A 174 -11.91 -2.59 23.75
N GLY A 175 -12.18 -3.62 22.95
CA GLY A 175 -13.53 -4.14 22.68
C GLY A 175 -14.18 -3.61 21.39
N ASP A 176 -13.65 -2.54 20.79
CA ASP A 176 -14.11 -2.06 19.48
C ASP A 176 -13.68 -3.02 18.35
N GLY A 177 -14.44 -3.00 17.25
CA GLY A 177 -14.09 -3.66 15.98
C GLY A 177 -13.52 -2.70 14.94
N VAL A 178 -12.68 -3.20 14.04
CA VAL A 178 -12.21 -2.50 12.84
C VAL A 178 -12.67 -3.24 11.59
N LEU A 179 -13.40 -2.55 10.72
CA LEU A 179 -13.75 -3.09 9.39
C LEU A 179 -12.47 -3.19 8.56
N ALA A 180 -12.28 -4.32 7.88
CA ALA A 180 -11.16 -4.51 6.97
C ALA A 180 -11.59 -5.37 5.78
N GLU A 181 -10.86 -5.29 4.68
CA GLU A 181 -11.02 -6.28 3.61
C GLU A 181 -10.82 -7.71 4.15
N GLU A 182 -11.60 -8.68 3.68
CA GLU A 182 -11.46 -10.07 4.13
C GLU A 182 -10.07 -10.67 3.86
N TRP A 183 -9.39 -10.16 2.81
CA TRP A 183 -7.96 -10.35 2.57
C TRP A 183 -7.28 -9.00 2.74
N THR A 184 -6.42 -8.83 3.74
CA THR A 184 -5.80 -7.53 4.02
C THR A 184 -4.34 -7.65 4.46
N TYR A 185 -3.70 -6.52 4.74
CA TYR A 185 -2.30 -6.50 5.16
C TYR A 185 -2.16 -7.05 6.61
N PRO A 186 -1.48 -8.20 6.82
CA PRO A 186 -1.40 -8.83 8.14
C PRO A 186 -0.82 -7.93 9.23
N SER A 187 0.15 -7.08 8.90
CA SER A 187 0.75 -6.22 9.91
C SER A 187 -0.20 -5.13 10.40
N ALA A 188 -1.21 -4.73 9.61
CA ALA A 188 -2.25 -3.82 10.07
C ALA A 188 -3.07 -4.50 11.18
N LEU A 189 -3.51 -5.73 10.96
CA LEU A 189 -4.25 -6.50 11.96
C LEU A 189 -3.37 -6.81 13.19
N ALA A 190 -2.10 -7.17 12.99
CA ALA A 190 -1.15 -7.43 14.07
C ALA A 190 -0.87 -6.20 14.94
N THR A 191 -1.06 -5.01 14.38
CA THR A 191 -0.95 -3.75 15.13
C THR A 191 -2.21 -3.47 15.94
N ALA A 192 -3.39 -3.77 15.37
CA ALA A 192 -4.67 -3.48 16.02
C ALA A 192 -5.00 -4.48 17.15
N TRP A 193 -4.77 -5.76 16.91
CA TRP A 193 -5.19 -6.84 17.80
C TRP A 193 -4.71 -6.72 19.26
N PRO A 194 -3.42 -6.44 19.56
CA PRO A 194 -2.94 -6.34 20.94
C PRO A 194 -3.57 -5.18 21.72
N ASN A 195 -4.21 -4.22 21.04
CA ASN A 195 -4.96 -3.12 21.65
C ASN A 195 -6.41 -3.51 21.98
N GLY A 196 -6.77 -4.79 21.88
CA GLY A 196 -8.13 -5.30 22.10
C GLY A 196 -9.09 -4.98 20.96
N ILE A 197 -8.57 -4.74 19.75
CA ILE A 197 -9.37 -4.37 18.57
C ILE A 197 -9.47 -5.58 17.64
N LYS A 198 -10.68 -6.10 17.43
CA LYS A 198 -10.87 -7.27 16.57
C LYS A 198 -11.16 -6.85 15.12
N PRO A 199 -10.62 -7.54 14.11
CA PRO A 199 -11.02 -7.32 12.73
C PRO A 199 -12.45 -7.78 12.47
N VAL A 200 -13.14 -7.06 11.60
CA VAL A 200 -14.47 -7.38 11.09
C VAL A 200 -14.36 -7.43 9.56
N PRO A 201 -14.31 -8.63 8.95
CA PRO A 201 -14.02 -8.81 7.54
C PRO A 201 -15.19 -8.36 6.66
N LEU A 202 -14.88 -7.62 5.61
CA LEU A 202 -15.81 -7.19 4.57
C LEU A 202 -15.55 -7.93 3.26
N PRO A 203 -16.60 -8.41 2.58
CA PRO A 203 -16.46 -9.21 1.37
C PRO A 203 -15.93 -8.38 0.20
N MET A 204 -15.18 -9.05 -0.68
CA MET A 204 -14.51 -8.44 -1.81
C MET A 204 -14.92 -9.05 -3.16
N ASP A 205 -14.74 -8.29 -4.23
CA ASP A 205 -14.77 -8.75 -5.62
C ASP A 205 -13.48 -8.32 -6.37
N GLY A 206 -13.49 -8.41 -7.70
CA GLY A 206 -12.35 -8.04 -8.55
C GLY A 206 -11.93 -6.56 -8.48
N GLU A 207 -12.77 -5.68 -7.93
CA GLU A 207 -12.48 -4.27 -7.66
C GLU A 207 -12.14 -3.99 -6.19
N GLY A 208 -12.11 -5.01 -5.32
CA GLY A 208 -11.83 -4.88 -3.90
C GLY A 208 -13.09 -4.99 -3.04
N MET A 209 -13.12 -4.32 -1.89
CA MET A 209 -14.28 -4.33 -0.98
C MET A 209 -15.59 -3.94 -1.67
N THR A 210 -16.65 -4.68 -1.38
CA THR A 210 -17.98 -4.43 -1.95
C THR A 210 -18.78 -3.44 -1.09
N PRO A 211 -19.38 -2.38 -1.68
CA PRO A 211 -20.30 -1.49 -0.96
C PRO A 211 -21.50 -2.25 -0.37
N GLU A 212 -22.07 -3.18 -1.13
CA GLU A 212 -23.24 -3.97 -0.70
C GLU A 212 -22.93 -4.77 0.57
N GLY A 213 -21.78 -5.44 0.63
CA GLY A 213 -21.36 -6.18 1.80
C GLY A 213 -21.15 -5.30 3.03
N MET A 214 -20.63 -4.08 2.85
CA MET A 214 -20.48 -3.12 3.94
C MET A 214 -21.84 -2.61 4.45
N ASP A 215 -22.77 -2.28 3.55
CA ASP A 215 -24.11 -1.82 3.92
C ASP A 215 -24.89 -2.93 4.65
N ASP A 216 -24.87 -4.15 4.11
CA ASP A 216 -25.52 -5.31 4.71
C ASP A 216 -25.00 -5.64 6.11
N LEU A 217 -23.67 -5.67 6.28
CA LEU A 217 -23.04 -5.97 7.57
C LEU A 217 -23.39 -4.91 8.62
N LEU A 218 -23.32 -3.62 8.28
CA LEU A 218 -23.60 -2.54 9.22
C LEU A 218 -25.08 -2.38 9.53
N ALA A 219 -25.97 -2.67 8.56
CA ALA A 219 -27.42 -2.65 8.75
C ALA A 219 -27.90 -3.73 9.73
N LYS A 220 -27.29 -4.91 9.68
CA LYS A 220 -27.68 -6.10 10.46
C LYS A 220 -26.87 -6.26 11.74
N TRP A 221 -25.96 -5.32 12.04
CA TRP A 221 -25.05 -5.45 13.18
C TRP A 221 -25.80 -5.60 14.51
N ASN A 222 -25.60 -6.73 15.18
CA ASN A 222 -26.15 -7.02 16.50
C ASN A 222 -25.00 -7.32 17.48
N PRO A 223 -24.72 -6.45 18.48
CA PRO A 223 -23.65 -6.68 19.45
C PRO A 223 -23.72 -8.03 20.18
N ASP A 224 -24.93 -8.57 20.41
CA ASP A 224 -25.12 -9.85 21.11
C ASP A 224 -24.55 -11.04 20.32
N GLU A 225 -24.48 -10.93 18.99
CA GLU A 225 -23.88 -11.93 18.10
C GLU A 225 -22.35 -11.78 17.98
N HIS A 226 -21.78 -10.77 18.62
CA HIS A 226 -20.36 -10.38 18.51
C HIS A 226 -19.70 -10.14 19.88
N ASP A 227 -20.03 -10.96 20.88
CA ASP A 227 -19.47 -10.88 22.25
C ASP A 227 -19.65 -9.48 22.90
N GLY A 228 -20.74 -8.78 22.58
CA GLY A 228 -21.00 -7.43 23.06
C GLY A 228 -20.23 -6.33 22.32
N MET A 229 -19.56 -6.64 21.21
CA MET A 229 -18.84 -5.63 20.41
C MET A 229 -19.80 -4.59 19.84
N PRO A 230 -19.56 -3.28 20.08
CA PRO A 230 -20.35 -2.23 19.45
C PRO A 230 -20.12 -2.21 17.94
N ARG A 231 -21.10 -1.67 17.18
CA ARG A 231 -20.96 -1.56 15.72
C ARG A 231 -19.63 -0.89 15.34
N PRO A 232 -18.80 -1.52 14.49
CA PRO A 232 -17.52 -0.97 14.07
C PRO A 232 -17.69 0.42 13.45
N ARG A 233 -16.82 1.35 13.86
CA ARG A 233 -16.82 2.75 13.40
C ARG A 233 -15.53 3.18 12.72
N LEU A 234 -14.61 2.25 12.51
CA LEU A 234 -13.34 2.47 11.81
C LEU A 234 -13.19 1.46 10.68
N LEU A 235 -12.90 1.94 9.48
CA LEU A 235 -12.56 1.14 8.31
C LEU A 235 -11.06 1.27 8.02
N TYR A 236 -10.32 0.16 7.97
CA TYR A 236 -8.99 0.09 7.37
C TYR A 236 -9.13 -0.45 5.94
N THR A 237 -8.62 0.28 4.95
CA THR A 237 -8.68 -0.14 3.55
C THR A 237 -7.42 0.25 2.78
N ILE A 238 -7.05 -0.59 1.83
CA ILE A 238 -5.96 -0.36 0.86
C ILE A 238 -6.61 -0.26 -0.53
N PRO A 239 -7.21 0.89 -0.88
CA PRO A 239 -8.11 0.96 -2.03
C PRO A 239 -7.40 0.89 -3.39
N VAL A 240 -6.10 1.19 -3.43
CA VAL A 240 -5.31 1.19 -4.67
C VAL A 240 -4.23 0.12 -4.62
N CYS A 241 -4.27 -0.80 -5.60
CA CYS A 241 -3.34 -1.91 -5.75
C CYS A 241 -3.20 -2.72 -4.44
N GLN A 242 -4.35 -3.13 -3.94
CA GLN A 242 -4.63 -3.70 -2.63
C GLN A 242 -3.66 -4.84 -2.28
N ASN A 243 -3.23 -4.90 -1.01
CA ASN A 243 -2.41 -5.99 -0.51
C ASN A 243 -3.30 -6.99 0.26
N PRO A 244 -3.48 -8.24 -0.22
CA PRO A 244 -2.64 -8.94 -1.21
C PRO A 244 -3.18 -9.00 -2.65
N THR A 245 -4.42 -8.58 -2.90
CA THR A 245 -5.18 -8.96 -4.10
C THR A 245 -4.71 -8.29 -5.40
N GLY A 246 -4.06 -7.14 -5.30
CA GLY A 246 -3.72 -6.26 -6.42
C GLY A 246 -4.92 -5.47 -6.97
N ALA A 247 -6.11 -5.62 -6.39
CA ALA A 247 -7.33 -4.92 -6.81
C ALA A 247 -7.20 -3.41 -6.63
N THR A 248 -7.93 -2.64 -7.44
CA THR A 248 -8.01 -1.18 -7.33
C THR A 248 -9.48 -0.78 -7.43
N MET A 249 -10.00 -0.13 -6.39
CA MET A 249 -11.37 0.36 -6.37
C MET A 249 -11.53 1.52 -7.34
N SER A 250 -12.54 1.47 -8.21
CA SER A 250 -12.97 2.61 -9.02
C SER A 250 -13.45 3.79 -8.16
N LEU A 251 -13.45 5.01 -8.73
CA LEU A 251 -13.99 6.19 -8.05
C LEU A 251 -15.47 6.01 -7.68
N GLU A 252 -16.25 5.37 -8.54
CA GLU A 252 -17.66 5.07 -8.27
C GLU A 252 -17.81 4.18 -7.04
N ARG A 253 -17.01 3.11 -6.95
CA ARG A 253 -16.98 2.22 -5.78
C ARG A 253 -16.59 2.96 -4.50
N LYS A 254 -15.56 3.81 -4.55
CA LYS A 254 -15.16 4.68 -3.43
C LYS A 254 -16.29 5.62 -3.00
N LYS A 255 -17.02 6.25 -3.94
CA LYS A 255 -18.16 7.12 -3.61
C LYS A 255 -19.26 6.37 -2.87
N ARG A 256 -19.62 5.17 -3.33
CA ARG A 256 -20.64 4.33 -2.67
C ARG A 256 -20.22 3.91 -1.26
N ILE A 257 -18.96 3.50 -1.07
CA ILE A 257 -18.41 3.19 0.27
C ILE A 257 -18.39 4.43 1.16
N TYR A 258 -18.02 5.59 0.62
CA TYR A 258 -18.04 6.85 1.35
C TYR A 258 -19.46 7.23 1.81
N GLU A 259 -20.46 7.08 0.95
CA GLU A 259 -21.88 7.30 1.31
C GLU A 259 -22.35 6.39 2.44
N ILE A 260 -21.93 5.11 2.42
CA ILE A 260 -22.20 4.15 3.51
C ILE A 260 -21.47 4.58 4.79
N ALA A 261 -20.22 5.03 4.68
CA ALA A 261 -19.47 5.55 5.82
C ALA A 261 -20.15 6.78 6.44
N VAL A 262 -20.73 7.66 5.62
CA VAL A 262 -21.57 8.77 6.10
C VAL A 262 -22.84 8.27 6.79
N LYS A 263 -23.55 7.32 6.17
CA LYS A 263 -24.82 6.73 6.68
C LYS A 263 -24.66 6.10 8.07
N TYR A 264 -23.58 5.35 8.29
CA TYR A 264 -23.35 4.62 9.55
C TYR A 264 -22.35 5.28 10.49
N ASP A 265 -21.86 6.46 10.11
CA ASP A 265 -20.86 7.21 10.82
C ASP A 265 -19.55 6.42 11.07
N VAL A 266 -18.88 6.07 9.98
CA VAL A 266 -17.61 5.32 9.96
C VAL A 266 -16.49 6.26 9.51
N ILE A 267 -15.33 6.20 10.19
CA ILE A 267 -14.08 6.83 9.75
C ILE A 267 -13.34 5.92 8.79
N ILE A 268 -12.87 6.46 7.66
CA ILE A 268 -12.12 5.71 6.65
C ILE A 268 -10.63 5.97 6.82
N VAL A 269 -9.87 4.91 7.06
CA VAL A 269 -8.41 4.93 7.07
C VAL A 269 -7.90 4.35 5.76
N GLU A 270 -7.45 5.24 4.88
CA GLU A 270 -6.91 4.91 3.56
C GLU A 270 -5.40 4.72 3.66
N ASP A 271 -4.93 3.46 3.71
CA ASP A 271 -3.49 3.11 3.70
C ASP A 271 -3.03 2.83 2.28
N ASP A 272 -2.38 3.81 1.64
CA ASP A 272 -2.21 3.84 0.18
C ASP A 272 -0.72 3.88 -0.26
N PRO A 273 0.12 2.92 0.19
CA PRO A 273 1.56 2.94 -0.10
C PRO A 273 1.88 2.72 -1.59
N TYR A 274 0.91 2.27 -2.39
CA TYR A 274 1.06 1.95 -3.81
C TYR A 274 0.33 2.92 -4.74
N TYR A 275 -0.18 4.05 -4.25
CA TYR A 275 -1.02 4.97 -5.02
C TYR A 275 -0.40 5.39 -6.37
N PHE A 276 0.91 5.62 -6.43
CA PHE A 276 1.60 6.03 -7.67
C PHE A 276 2.04 4.85 -8.55
N LEU A 277 1.73 3.61 -8.17
CA LEU A 277 2.01 2.41 -8.94
C LEU A 277 0.80 1.96 -9.76
N GLN A 278 -0.17 2.85 -9.99
CA GLN A 278 -1.28 2.61 -10.90
C GLN A 278 -0.79 2.62 -12.34
N THR A 279 -0.85 1.45 -12.98
CA THR A 279 -0.26 1.22 -14.31
C THR A 279 -1.30 0.95 -15.39
N GLY A 280 -2.59 1.03 -15.04
CA GLY A 280 -3.72 0.76 -15.93
C GLY A 280 -3.95 -0.73 -16.18
N GLU A 281 -4.93 -1.06 -17.01
CA GLU A 281 -5.23 -2.44 -17.37
C GLU A 281 -4.05 -3.14 -18.06
N TYR A 282 -3.98 -4.46 -17.87
CA TYR A 282 -3.00 -5.29 -18.56
C TYR A 282 -3.55 -5.70 -19.95
N GLU A 283 -2.77 -5.42 -20.98
CA GLU A 283 -3.03 -5.85 -22.35
C GLU A 283 -2.19 -7.09 -22.67
N HIS A 284 -2.85 -8.21 -22.96
CA HIS A 284 -2.19 -9.47 -23.26
C HIS A 284 -1.53 -9.46 -24.65
N ASP A 285 -2.19 -8.86 -25.64
CA ASP A 285 -1.66 -8.81 -27.01
C ASP A 285 -0.42 -7.90 -27.06
N GLU A 286 0.74 -8.49 -27.40
CA GLU A 286 2.01 -7.76 -27.43
C GLU A 286 1.99 -6.62 -28.46
N ALA A 287 1.32 -6.79 -29.60
CA ALA A 287 1.25 -5.78 -30.65
C ALA A 287 0.37 -4.59 -30.22
N LEU A 288 -0.81 -4.86 -29.63
CA LEU A 288 -1.67 -3.81 -29.07
C LEU A 288 -0.96 -3.07 -27.94
N ARG A 289 -0.30 -3.81 -27.04
CA ARG A 289 0.48 -3.23 -25.95
C ARG A 289 1.63 -2.38 -26.46
N ALA A 290 2.34 -2.83 -27.50
CA ALA A 290 3.41 -2.08 -28.16
C ALA A 290 2.90 -0.81 -28.83
N ALA A 291 1.73 -0.87 -29.48
CA ALA A 291 1.08 0.27 -30.11
C ALA A 291 0.60 1.31 -29.09
N ALA A 292 0.10 0.87 -27.93
CA ALA A 292 -0.38 1.72 -26.84
C ALA A 292 0.74 2.30 -25.95
N ARG A 293 2.01 1.97 -26.19
CA ARG A 293 3.11 2.47 -25.36
C ARG A 293 3.19 4.00 -25.41
N PRO A 294 3.39 4.67 -24.26
CA PRO A 294 3.68 6.10 -24.25
C PRO A 294 4.92 6.39 -25.10
N LYS A 295 4.80 7.32 -26.05
CA LYS A 295 5.92 7.74 -26.92
C LYS A 295 6.67 8.94 -26.37
N VAL A 296 6.00 9.74 -25.53
CA VAL A 296 6.54 10.90 -24.83
C VAL A 296 6.22 10.79 -23.34
N THR A 297 6.93 11.56 -22.51
CA THR A 297 6.59 11.66 -21.09
C THR A 297 5.28 12.41 -20.96
N GLU A 298 4.30 11.80 -20.29
CA GLU A 298 3.05 12.46 -19.93
C GLU A 298 3.31 13.73 -19.10
N SER A 299 2.51 14.77 -19.33
CA SER A 299 2.48 15.97 -18.49
C SER A 299 2.05 15.65 -17.06
N ASP A 300 2.27 16.58 -16.13
CA ASP A 300 1.84 16.38 -14.72
C ASP A 300 0.32 16.23 -14.64
N ASP A 301 -0.45 17.02 -15.41
CA ASP A 301 -1.91 16.92 -15.46
C ASP A 301 -2.42 15.59 -16.05
N GLU A 302 -1.81 15.10 -17.13
CA GLU A 302 -2.15 13.79 -17.71
C GLU A 302 -1.88 12.66 -16.72
N PHE A 303 -0.72 12.72 -16.04
CA PHE A 303 -0.36 11.74 -15.02
C PHE A 303 -1.36 11.73 -13.87
N LEU A 304 -1.66 12.90 -13.29
CA LEU A 304 -2.60 13.01 -12.17
C LEU A 304 -4.02 12.58 -12.57
N LYS A 305 -4.47 12.92 -13.79
CA LYS A 305 -5.77 12.44 -14.32
C LYS A 305 -5.81 10.93 -14.56
N SER A 306 -4.67 10.29 -14.79
CA SER A 306 -4.59 8.84 -14.97
C SER A 306 -4.72 8.04 -13.66
N LEU A 307 -4.59 8.70 -12.51
CA LEU A 307 -4.70 8.06 -11.20
C LEU A 307 -6.16 8.04 -10.75
N VAL A 308 -6.63 6.90 -10.26
CA VAL A 308 -7.91 6.83 -9.56
C VAL A 308 -7.84 7.70 -8.31
N PRO A 309 -8.77 8.65 -8.10
CA PRO A 309 -8.69 9.58 -6.98
C PRO A 309 -8.72 8.88 -5.61
N SER A 310 -8.00 9.47 -4.65
CA SER A 310 -8.03 9.11 -3.23
C SER A 310 -9.41 9.39 -2.61
N TYR A 311 -9.75 8.68 -1.53
CA TYR A 311 -10.91 9.03 -0.69
C TYR A 311 -10.87 10.48 -0.20
N LEU A 312 -9.69 11.07 0.04
CA LEU A 312 -9.55 12.48 0.40
C LEU A 312 -10.23 13.38 -0.62
N ASN A 313 -10.18 13.06 -1.91
CA ASN A 313 -10.75 13.91 -2.95
C ASN A 313 -12.27 14.09 -2.84
N ILE A 314 -12.95 13.06 -2.32
CA ILE A 314 -14.41 13.05 -2.11
C ILE A 314 -14.79 13.27 -0.64
N ASP A 315 -13.82 13.58 0.22
CA ASP A 315 -14.04 13.70 1.66
C ASP A 315 -14.60 15.08 2.05
N TYR A 316 -15.90 15.29 1.81
CA TYR A 316 -16.55 16.56 2.13
C TYR A 316 -16.90 16.74 3.62
N GLN A 317 -16.74 15.71 4.45
CA GLN A 317 -16.95 15.79 5.91
C GLN A 317 -15.66 15.73 6.73
N GLY A 318 -14.51 15.45 6.12
CA GLY A 318 -13.25 15.27 6.85
C GLY A 318 -13.17 13.94 7.61
N ARG A 319 -13.89 12.89 7.17
CA ARG A 319 -13.93 11.55 7.81
C ARG A 319 -12.85 10.58 7.30
N VAL A 320 -11.93 11.05 6.47
CA VAL A 320 -10.83 10.24 5.94
C VAL A 320 -9.53 10.56 6.69
N VAL A 321 -8.83 9.51 7.08
CA VAL A 321 -7.45 9.54 7.58
C VAL A 321 -6.58 8.80 6.56
N ARG A 322 -5.94 9.55 5.66
CA ARG A 322 -5.04 8.97 4.66
C ARG A 322 -3.65 8.77 5.23
N ILE A 323 -3.04 7.61 4.98
CA ILE A 323 -1.67 7.28 5.33
C ILE A 323 -0.83 7.20 4.06
N ASP A 324 0.22 8.01 4.00
CA ASP A 324 1.21 8.00 2.92
C ASP A 324 2.60 7.66 3.46
N THR A 325 3.45 7.11 2.60
CA THR A 325 4.82 6.72 2.96
C THR A 325 5.80 6.92 1.82
N PHE A 326 7.05 7.26 2.15
CA PHE A 326 8.16 7.25 1.21
C PHE A 326 8.76 5.86 0.99
N SER A 327 8.21 4.81 1.63
CA SER A 327 8.78 3.46 1.58
C SER A 327 8.77 2.82 0.19
N LYS A 328 7.81 3.19 -0.66
CA LYS A 328 7.62 2.62 -2.00
C LYS A 328 7.95 3.58 -3.14
N THR A 329 8.31 4.82 -2.81
CA THR A 329 8.60 5.89 -3.77
C THR A 329 10.00 6.49 -3.62
N ILE A 330 10.62 6.41 -2.44
CA ILE A 330 12.01 6.80 -2.20
C ILE A 330 12.81 5.60 -1.72
N CYS A 331 12.66 5.23 -0.45
CA CYS A 331 13.25 4.02 0.11
C CYS A 331 12.58 3.64 1.44
N PRO A 332 12.39 2.34 1.72
CA PRO A 332 11.82 1.90 2.98
C PRO A 332 12.73 2.28 4.16
N GLY A 333 14.06 2.23 4.01
CA GLY A 333 15.00 2.54 5.10
C GLY A 333 14.83 3.93 5.73
N SER A 334 14.22 4.88 5.03
CA SER A 334 13.96 6.24 5.53
C SER A 334 13.09 6.29 6.78
N ARG A 335 12.19 5.31 6.98
CA ARG A 335 11.18 5.32 8.05
C ARG A 335 10.44 6.66 8.13
N LEU A 336 9.97 7.13 6.97
CA LEU A 336 9.34 8.44 6.84
C LEU A 336 8.02 8.34 6.05
N GLY A 337 7.01 9.02 6.56
CA GLY A 337 5.69 9.13 5.94
C GLY A 337 4.92 10.31 6.52
N TRP A 338 3.66 10.42 6.14
CA TRP A 338 2.74 11.41 6.71
C TRP A 338 1.31 10.91 6.72
N THR A 339 0.48 11.56 7.51
CA THR A 339 -0.97 11.36 7.56
C THR A 339 -1.66 12.63 7.10
N THR A 340 -2.78 12.50 6.38
CA THR A 340 -3.66 13.62 6.03
C THR A 340 -5.05 13.39 6.59
N CYS A 341 -5.58 14.35 7.35
CA CYS A 341 -6.89 14.24 8.00
C CYS A 341 -7.42 15.62 8.44
N ASN A 342 -8.61 15.66 9.04
CA ASN A 342 -9.18 16.86 9.64
C ASN A 342 -8.33 17.38 10.84
N PRO A 343 -8.50 18.66 11.24
CA PRO A 343 -7.75 19.25 12.36
C PRO A 343 -7.88 18.53 13.70
N ILE A 344 -9.06 17.98 14.02
CA ILE A 344 -9.31 17.28 15.30
C ILE A 344 -8.42 16.03 15.39
N PHE A 345 -8.40 15.23 14.33
CA PHE A 345 -7.60 14.00 14.29
C PHE A 345 -6.11 14.31 14.19
N ALA A 346 -5.72 15.31 13.38
CA ALA A 346 -4.33 15.72 13.25
C ALA A 346 -3.74 16.14 14.60
N GLU A 347 -4.47 16.96 15.35
CA GLU A 347 -4.03 17.42 16.66
C GLU A 347 -3.89 16.25 17.64
N ARG A 348 -4.82 15.28 17.65
CA ARG A 348 -4.70 14.07 18.49
C ARG A 348 -3.55 13.15 18.10
N LEU A 349 -3.25 13.04 16.79
CA LEU A 349 -2.10 12.28 16.28
C LEU A 349 -0.77 12.96 16.64
N GLU A 350 -0.70 14.28 16.62
CA GLU A 350 0.45 15.01 17.13
C GLU A 350 0.69 14.75 18.62
N ARG A 351 -0.37 14.77 19.45
CA ARG A 351 -0.24 14.40 20.87
C ARG A 351 0.23 12.96 21.04
N ALA A 352 -0.23 12.04 20.17
CA ALA A 352 0.25 10.66 20.14
C ALA A 352 1.76 10.59 19.86
N ASN A 353 2.23 11.34 18.86
CA ASN A 353 3.65 11.47 18.53
C ASN A 353 4.45 11.98 19.73
N GLU A 354 3.99 13.04 20.40
CA GLU A 354 4.70 13.64 21.55
C GLU A 354 5.03 12.67 22.69
N SER A 355 4.15 11.69 22.93
CA SER A 355 4.34 10.66 23.97
C SER A 355 4.92 9.34 23.45
N SER A 356 5.29 9.25 22.17
CA SER A 356 5.84 8.04 21.55
C SER A 356 7.11 8.34 20.76
N THR A 357 7.05 8.37 19.43
CA THR A 357 8.21 8.57 18.55
C THR A 357 8.73 10.00 18.55
N GLN A 358 8.00 10.96 19.13
CA GLN A 358 8.19 12.41 19.06
C GLN A 358 8.07 12.99 17.65
N SER A 359 8.98 12.60 16.77
CA SER A 359 9.01 12.94 15.34
C SER A 359 9.76 11.86 14.57
N ALA A 360 9.62 11.83 13.25
CA ALA A 360 10.53 11.04 12.42
C ALA A 360 11.99 11.50 12.61
N SER A 361 12.96 10.63 12.29
CA SER A 361 14.38 10.92 12.45
C SER A 361 14.78 12.22 11.72
N GLY A 362 15.48 13.10 12.43
CA GLY A 362 15.99 14.35 11.88
C GLY A 362 16.90 14.17 10.66
N PHE A 363 17.75 13.14 10.68
CA PHE A 363 18.57 12.75 9.53
C PHE A 363 17.74 12.36 8.32
N ALA A 364 16.70 11.54 8.53
CA ALA A 364 15.82 11.10 7.45
C ALA A 364 15.03 12.27 6.87
N GLN A 365 14.48 13.13 7.73
CA GLN A 365 13.78 14.35 7.31
C GLN A 365 14.71 15.31 6.56
N ALA A 366 15.97 15.46 7.00
CA ALA A 366 16.93 16.33 6.32
C ALA A 366 17.27 15.83 4.92
N LEU A 367 17.63 14.55 4.78
CA LEU A 367 18.01 13.98 3.48
C LEU A 367 16.84 13.93 2.50
N VAL A 368 15.68 13.42 2.94
CA VAL A 368 14.49 13.33 2.07
C VAL A 368 13.91 14.72 1.82
N GLY A 369 13.88 15.59 2.83
CA GLY A 369 13.43 16.96 2.69
C GLY A 369 14.29 17.77 1.73
N LYS A 370 15.63 17.66 1.81
CA LYS A 370 16.53 18.36 0.90
C LYS A 370 16.30 17.91 -0.54
N LEU A 371 16.22 16.60 -0.75
CA LEU A 371 15.94 16.01 -2.06
C LEU A 371 14.60 16.51 -2.64
N LEU A 372 13.53 16.49 -1.85
CA LEU A 372 12.19 16.77 -2.34
C LEU A 372 11.86 18.27 -2.40
N ALA A 373 12.16 19.02 -1.35
CA ALA A 373 11.76 20.41 -1.21
C ALA A 373 12.73 21.39 -1.89
N GLU A 374 14.02 21.03 -2.02
CA GLU A 374 15.04 21.95 -2.54
C GLU A 374 15.64 21.50 -3.87
N GLU A 375 15.94 20.21 -4.05
CA GLU A 375 16.60 19.72 -5.27
C GLU A 375 15.61 19.36 -6.40
N TRP A 376 14.56 18.58 -6.09
CA TRP A 376 13.61 18.10 -7.11
C TRP A 376 12.40 19.00 -7.25
N GLY A 377 11.90 19.56 -6.14
CA GLY A 377 10.61 20.22 -6.09
C GLY A 377 9.45 19.28 -6.46
N LEU A 378 8.24 19.84 -6.50
CA LEU A 378 7.02 19.09 -6.82
C LEU A 378 7.09 18.42 -8.20
N THR A 379 7.46 19.20 -9.23
CA THR A 379 7.52 18.72 -10.62
C THR A 379 8.58 17.64 -10.81
N GLY A 380 9.71 17.74 -10.10
CA GLY A 380 10.74 16.73 -10.15
C GLY A 380 10.33 15.43 -9.47
N TYR A 381 9.66 15.51 -8.32
CA TYR A 381 9.12 14.33 -7.68
C TYR A 381 8.02 13.66 -8.52
N LEU A 382 7.11 14.42 -9.13
CA LEU A 382 6.13 13.87 -10.09
C LEU A 382 6.81 13.19 -11.28
N ARG A 383 7.88 13.78 -11.82
CA ARG A 383 8.68 13.15 -12.88
C ARG A 383 9.29 11.83 -12.43
N TRP A 384 9.79 11.76 -11.21
CA TRP A 384 10.33 10.53 -10.61
C TRP A 384 9.25 9.45 -10.46
N LEU A 385 8.07 9.80 -9.94
CA LEU A 385 6.92 8.90 -9.76
C LEU A 385 6.43 8.31 -11.09
N LYS A 386 6.36 9.10 -12.17
CA LYS A 386 6.05 8.60 -13.53
C LYS A 386 7.07 7.55 -13.99
N GLY A 387 8.34 7.76 -13.66
CA GLY A 387 9.41 6.80 -13.92
C GLY A 387 9.20 5.49 -13.17
N ILE A 388 8.90 5.57 -11.86
CA ILE A 388 8.58 4.40 -11.04
C ILE A 388 7.35 3.65 -11.57
N LYS A 389 6.25 4.35 -11.90
CA LYS A 389 5.06 3.78 -12.54
C LYS A 389 5.44 2.96 -13.77
N ALA A 390 6.28 3.51 -14.66
CA ALA A 390 6.74 2.81 -15.84
C ALA A 390 7.58 1.55 -15.51
N GLN A 391 8.46 1.61 -14.49
CA GLN A 391 9.20 0.42 -14.05
C GLN A 391 8.26 -0.68 -13.56
N TYR A 392 7.29 -0.35 -12.71
CA TYR A 392 6.36 -1.34 -12.16
C TYR A 392 5.37 -1.88 -13.19
N ARG A 393 4.99 -1.07 -14.20
CA ARG A 393 4.21 -1.55 -15.35
C ARG A 393 4.93 -2.69 -16.05
N ASP A 394 6.22 -2.51 -16.33
CA ASP A 394 6.98 -3.47 -17.13
C ASP A 394 7.30 -4.74 -16.30
N ARG A 395 7.50 -4.60 -14.98
CA ARG A 395 7.61 -5.75 -14.05
C ARG A 395 6.32 -6.55 -13.95
N ARG A 396 5.19 -5.86 -13.77
CA ARG A 396 3.84 -6.45 -13.78
C ARG A 396 3.60 -7.22 -15.07
N ASN A 397 3.84 -6.58 -16.21
CA ASN A 397 3.70 -7.22 -17.52
C ASN A 397 4.59 -8.46 -17.64
N THR A 398 5.86 -8.37 -17.21
CA THR A 398 6.79 -9.50 -17.28
C THR A 398 6.31 -10.71 -16.48
N LEU A 399 5.86 -10.52 -15.23
CA LEU A 399 5.36 -11.63 -14.42
C LEU A 399 4.05 -12.20 -15.00
N VAL A 400 3.13 -11.33 -15.42
CA VAL A 400 1.85 -11.77 -15.99
C VAL A 400 2.07 -12.52 -17.31
N ASP A 401 2.91 -12.00 -18.21
CA ASP A 401 3.31 -12.69 -19.44
C ASP A 401 3.92 -14.06 -19.14
N ALA A 402 4.80 -14.16 -18.13
CA ALA A 402 5.41 -15.41 -17.72
C ALA A 402 4.42 -16.43 -17.15
N LEU A 403 3.40 -15.97 -16.42
CA LEU A 403 2.31 -16.82 -15.90
C LEU A 403 1.36 -17.28 -17.01
N LEU A 404 1.19 -16.48 -18.06
CA LEU A 404 0.34 -16.79 -19.22
C LEU A 404 1.09 -17.54 -20.33
N ASP A 405 2.42 -17.64 -20.24
CA ASP A 405 3.23 -18.37 -21.20
C ASP A 405 2.88 -19.86 -21.15
N ILE A 406 2.10 -20.26 -22.15
CA ILE A 406 1.65 -21.63 -22.35
C ILE A 406 2.81 -22.62 -22.53
N SER A 407 4.04 -22.19 -22.82
CA SER A 407 5.20 -23.07 -22.93
C SER A 407 5.64 -23.67 -21.59
N HIS A 408 5.13 -23.13 -20.48
CA HIS A 408 5.36 -23.63 -19.15
C HIS A 408 4.20 -24.51 -18.69
N ALA A 409 4.56 -25.75 -18.38
CA ALA A 409 3.67 -26.81 -17.92
C ALA A 409 2.65 -27.33 -18.93
N SER A 410 2.07 -28.47 -18.60
CA SER A 410 0.96 -29.05 -19.33
C SER A 410 -0.34 -28.23 -19.15
N LEU A 411 -0.30 -26.90 -19.29
CA LEU A 411 -1.42 -25.98 -19.04
C LEU A 411 -1.85 -25.19 -20.30
N ASP A 412 -3.10 -24.72 -20.28
CA ASP A 412 -3.75 -23.90 -21.31
C ASP A 412 -4.36 -22.66 -20.65
N ALA A 413 -3.89 -21.48 -21.05
CA ALA A 413 -4.31 -20.20 -20.50
C ALA A 413 -5.48 -19.62 -21.30
N ARG A 414 -6.49 -19.09 -20.61
CA ARG A 414 -7.67 -18.48 -21.23
C ARG A 414 -8.07 -17.20 -20.51
N LYS A 415 -8.45 -16.18 -21.27
CA LYS A 415 -9.09 -14.98 -20.73
C LYS A 415 -10.61 -15.19 -20.75
N THR A 416 -11.25 -14.98 -19.62
CA THR A 416 -12.71 -14.98 -19.49
C THR A 416 -13.29 -13.60 -19.84
N SER A 417 -14.61 -13.51 -20.03
CA SER A 417 -15.29 -12.24 -20.35
C SER A 417 -15.17 -11.19 -19.24
N ASN A 418 -14.90 -11.58 -17.99
CA ASN A 418 -14.74 -10.68 -16.85
C ASN A 418 -13.28 -10.24 -16.60
N GLY A 419 -12.35 -10.54 -17.53
CA GLY A 419 -10.94 -10.14 -17.41
C GLY A 419 -10.10 -11.08 -16.53
N THR A 420 -10.68 -12.14 -15.96
CA THR A 420 -9.94 -13.18 -15.24
C THR A 420 -9.20 -14.07 -16.22
N TYR A 421 -7.93 -14.36 -15.91
CA TYR A 421 -7.14 -15.38 -16.59
C TYR A 421 -7.25 -16.70 -15.84
N GLU A 422 -7.54 -17.78 -16.57
CA GLU A 422 -7.67 -19.13 -16.06
C GLU A 422 -6.64 -20.05 -16.71
N LEU A 423 -6.03 -20.93 -15.91
CA LEU A 423 -5.09 -21.95 -16.35
C LEU A 423 -5.70 -23.33 -16.14
N TRP A 424 -5.74 -24.10 -17.22
CA TRP A 424 -6.40 -25.40 -17.31
C TRP A 424 -5.40 -26.50 -17.63
N THR A 425 -5.64 -27.74 -17.20
CA THR A 425 -4.83 -28.89 -17.66
C THR A 425 -4.94 -29.09 -19.18
N ARG A 426 -3.81 -29.39 -19.84
CA ARG A 426 -3.77 -29.79 -21.26
C ARG A 426 -4.37 -31.18 -21.40
N ARG A 427 -5.07 -31.39 -22.52
CA ARG A 427 -5.60 -32.70 -22.89
C ARG A 427 -4.43 -33.68 -23.09
N SER A 428 -4.52 -34.89 -22.54
CA SER A 428 -3.58 -35.95 -22.90
C SER A 428 -3.77 -36.29 -24.38
N GLY A 429 -2.79 -35.91 -25.21
CA GLY A 429 -2.77 -36.18 -26.66
C GLY A 429 -2.97 -34.96 -27.57
N SER A 430 -1.90 -34.17 -27.78
CA SER A 430 -1.42 -33.53 -29.04
C SER A 430 -0.61 -32.25 -28.70
N LEU A 431 0.55 -31.94 -29.29
CA LEU A 431 0.99 -32.08 -30.69
C LEU A 431 2.49 -32.44 -30.80
N SER A 432 2.88 -33.17 -31.85
CA SER A 432 4.24 -33.07 -32.40
C SER A 432 4.33 -31.81 -33.28
N GLU A 433 5.54 -31.31 -33.54
CA GLU A 433 5.86 -30.14 -34.39
C GLU A 433 5.21 -30.13 -35.81
N LYS A 434 4.46 -31.17 -36.19
CA LYS A 434 3.83 -31.36 -37.51
C LYS A 434 2.32 -31.54 -37.52
N GLY A 435 1.59 -31.19 -36.45
CA GLY A 435 0.14 -30.95 -36.58
C GLY A 435 -0.79 -32.18 -36.68
N VAL A 436 -0.34 -33.41 -36.40
CA VAL A 436 -1.21 -34.60 -36.48
C VAL A 436 -1.46 -35.21 -35.10
N VAL A 437 -2.75 -35.30 -34.72
CA VAL A 437 -3.23 -35.93 -33.48
C VAL A 437 -3.23 -37.45 -33.66
N ARG A 438 -2.42 -38.17 -32.87
CA ARG A 438 -2.64 -39.61 -32.64
C ARG A 438 -3.58 -39.77 -31.45
N SER A 439 -4.81 -40.22 -31.68
CA SER A 439 -5.65 -40.70 -30.60
C SER A 439 -5.20 -42.11 -30.22
N GLU A 440 -4.66 -42.29 -29.02
CA GLU A 440 -4.50 -43.63 -28.46
C GLU A 440 -5.88 -44.14 -28.03
N LYS A 441 -6.35 -45.19 -28.73
CA LYS A 441 -7.55 -45.94 -28.35
C LYS A 441 -7.31 -46.55 -26.96
N GLY A 442 -7.90 -45.96 -25.93
CA GLY A 442 -7.87 -46.47 -24.55
C GLY A 442 -7.77 -45.40 -23.45
N ALA A 443 -7.42 -44.15 -23.79
CA ALA A 443 -7.37 -43.09 -22.79
C ALA A 443 -8.80 -42.66 -22.38
N ARG A 444 -9.17 -42.94 -21.11
CA ARG A 444 -10.29 -42.28 -20.42
C ARG A 444 -10.27 -40.79 -20.79
N GLU A 445 -11.38 -40.27 -21.26
CA GLU A 445 -11.52 -38.86 -21.66
C GLU A 445 -11.26 -37.96 -20.44
N GLN A 446 -9.99 -37.60 -20.19
CA GLN A 446 -9.61 -36.69 -19.12
C GLN A 446 -10.13 -35.30 -19.51
N ARG A 447 -11.29 -34.93 -18.93
CA ARG A 447 -11.80 -33.56 -19.00
C ARG A 447 -10.73 -32.62 -18.45
N ARG A 448 -10.47 -31.52 -19.18
CA ARG A 448 -9.58 -30.44 -18.74
C ARG A 448 -10.12 -29.88 -17.43
N ARG A 449 -9.24 -29.65 -16.46
CA ARG A 449 -9.60 -29.14 -15.13
C ARG A 449 -9.01 -27.76 -14.94
N ARG A 450 -9.79 -26.83 -14.40
CA ARG A 450 -9.29 -25.51 -13.98
C ARG A 450 -8.49 -25.71 -12.70
N ILE A 451 -7.26 -25.21 -12.67
CA ILE A 451 -6.36 -25.42 -11.52
C ILE A 451 -5.80 -24.12 -10.96
N LEU A 452 -5.62 -23.09 -11.79
CA LEU A 452 -5.26 -21.75 -11.32
C LEU A 452 -6.12 -20.68 -12.00
N SER A 453 -6.30 -19.54 -11.33
CA SER A 453 -6.79 -18.32 -11.97
C SER A 453 -6.27 -17.08 -11.27
N PHE A 454 -6.20 -15.96 -11.98
CA PHE A 454 -5.89 -14.66 -11.39
C PHE A 454 -6.48 -13.52 -12.21
N VAL A 455 -6.67 -12.37 -11.58
CA VAL A 455 -6.93 -11.10 -12.27
C VAL A 455 -5.60 -10.38 -12.42
N ALA A 456 -5.28 -9.93 -13.62
CA ALA A 456 -4.06 -9.17 -13.84
C ALA A 456 -4.16 -7.84 -13.06
N PRO A 457 -3.23 -7.54 -12.13
CA PRO A 457 -3.34 -6.37 -11.28
C PRO A 457 -3.19 -5.11 -12.12
N GLN A 458 -3.96 -4.06 -11.80
CA GLN A 458 -3.88 -2.77 -12.49
C GLN A 458 -2.62 -1.97 -12.08
N GLY A 459 -1.86 -2.46 -11.10
CA GLY A 459 -0.68 -1.79 -10.58
C GLY A 459 -0.09 -2.45 -9.35
N GLY A 460 0.66 -1.67 -8.58
CA GLY A 460 1.24 -2.11 -7.32
C GLY A 460 2.40 -3.07 -7.52
N MET A 461 2.39 -4.14 -6.73
CA MET A 461 3.52 -5.07 -6.65
C MET A 461 3.10 -6.55 -6.58
N PHE A 462 1.79 -6.85 -6.62
CA PHE A 462 1.27 -8.17 -6.27
C PHE A 462 0.35 -8.74 -7.34
N VAL A 463 0.49 -10.05 -7.58
CA VAL A 463 -0.48 -10.89 -8.30
C VAL A 463 -1.10 -11.83 -7.29
N TRP A 464 -2.43 -11.93 -7.30
CA TRP A 464 -3.19 -12.82 -6.44
C TRP A 464 -3.65 -14.05 -7.20
N LEU A 465 -2.98 -15.17 -6.95
CA LEU A 465 -3.16 -16.42 -7.65
C LEU A 465 -4.13 -17.30 -6.85
N ARG A 466 -5.29 -17.61 -7.43
CA ARG A 466 -6.28 -18.56 -6.88
C ARG A 466 -5.97 -19.97 -7.36
N VAL A 467 -6.01 -20.95 -6.46
CA VAL A 467 -5.79 -22.38 -6.71
C VAL A 467 -7.12 -23.12 -6.53
N HIS A 468 -7.55 -23.85 -7.55
CA HIS A 468 -8.87 -24.49 -7.61
C HIS A 468 -8.83 -25.94 -7.13
N PHE A 469 -8.82 -26.18 -5.82
CA PHE A 469 -8.60 -27.53 -5.25
C PHE A 469 -9.75 -28.50 -5.49
N ALA A 470 -10.96 -28.04 -5.82
CA ALA A 470 -12.06 -28.92 -6.24
C ALA A 470 -11.68 -29.87 -7.41
N SER A 471 -10.64 -29.51 -8.18
CA SER A 471 -10.08 -30.34 -9.26
C SER A 471 -9.04 -31.38 -8.80
N HIS A 472 -8.59 -31.35 -7.55
CA HIS A 472 -7.53 -32.19 -6.99
C HIS A 472 -8.05 -33.59 -6.63
N PRO A 473 -7.31 -34.68 -6.90
CA PRO A 473 -7.76 -36.05 -6.61
C PRO A 473 -8.13 -36.30 -5.14
N GLU A 474 -7.39 -35.67 -4.22
CA GLU A 474 -7.59 -35.83 -2.78
C GLU A 474 -8.53 -34.79 -2.15
N TYR A 475 -9.19 -33.92 -2.93
CA TYR A 475 -10.04 -32.84 -2.43
C TYR A 475 -11.11 -33.31 -1.44
N ASN A 476 -11.78 -34.44 -1.73
CA ASN A 476 -12.82 -34.98 -0.85
C ASN A 476 -12.27 -35.76 0.36
N SER A 477 -10.95 -35.93 0.45
CA SER A 477 -10.29 -36.75 1.48
C SER A 477 -9.33 -35.98 2.38
N LYS A 478 -8.99 -34.74 2.03
CA LYS A 478 -8.08 -33.88 2.79
C LYS A 478 -8.65 -32.47 2.90
N PRO A 479 -8.45 -31.78 4.03
CA PRO A 479 -8.72 -30.36 4.13
C PRO A 479 -7.97 -29.58 3.05
N THR A 480 -8.62 -28.59 2.47
CA THR A 480 -8.07 -27.68 1.47
C THR A 480 -6.84 -26.94 2.00
N THR A 481 -6.82 -26.62 3.30
CA THR A 481 -5.66 -26.02 3.98
C THR A 481 -4.42 -26.90 3.95
N ASP A 482 -4.60 -28.22 4.09
CA ASP A 482 -3.51 -29.20 4.03
C ASP A 482 -2.99 -29.32 2.60
N LEU A 483 -3.89 -29.33 1.60
CA LEU A 483 -3.51 -29.33 0.19
C LEU A 483 -2.75 -28.05 -0.19
N LEU A 484 -3.18 -26.89 0.31
CA LEU A 484 -2.49 -25.61 0.10
C LEU A 484 -1.10 -25.62 0.76
N GLY A 485 -0.98 -26.19 1.96
CA GLY A 485 0.30 -26.38 2.66
C GLY A 485 1.25 -27.27 1.90
N ALA A 486 0.79 -28.46 1.49
CA ALA A 486 1.60 -29.40 0.71
C ALA A 486 2.06 -28.79 -0.63
N LEU A 487 1.19 -28.06 -1.33
CA LEU A 487 1.58 -27.36 -2.57
C LEU A 487 2.60 -26.25 -2.30
N TRP A 488 2.45 -25.50 -1.20
CA TRP A 488 3.41 -24.46 -0.85
C TRP A 488 4.78 -25.03 -0.48
N GLU A 489 4.82 -26.11 0.30
CA GLU A 489 6.06 -26.82 0.64
C GLU A 489 6.75 -27.34 -0.63
N ASP A 490 6.00 -27.95 -1.55
CA ASP A 490 6.53 -28.42 -2.83
C ASP A 490 7.13 -27.26 -3.66
N LEU A 491 6.47 -26.09 -3.71
CA LEU A 491 7.03 -24.92 -4.38
C LEU A 491 8.32 -24.42 -3.68
N ALA A 492 8.34 -24.39 -2.36
CA ALA A 492 9.50 -23.95 -1.58
C ALA A 492 10.71 -24.88 -1.74
N GLU A 493 10.50 -26.20 -1.72
CA GLU A 493 11.53 -27.21 -2.01
C GLU A 493 12.10 -27.07 -3.43
N HIS A 494 11.32 -26.52 -4.35
CA HIS A 494 11.75 -26.20 -5.72
C HIS A 494 12.18 -24.73 -5.88
N ASN A 495 12.60 -24.07 -4.79
CA ASN A 495 13.16 -22.71 -4.76
C ASN A 495 12.20 -21.60 -5.22
N VAL A 496 10.89 -21.80 -5.09
CA VAL A 496 9.89 -20.76 -5.33
C VAL A 496 9.14 -20.46 -4.03
N LEU A 497 9.41 -19.28 -3.46
CA LEU A 497 8.71 -18.82 -2.27
C LEU A 497 7.60 -17.83 -2.65
N VAL A 498 6.36 -18.21 -2.36
CA VAL A 498 5.16 -17.36 -2.47
C VAL A 498 4.49 -17.24 -1.11
N ALA A 499 3.68 -16.22 -0.89
CA ALA A 499 2.99 -16.05 0.39
C ALA A 499 1.59 -16.70 0.32
N PRO A 500 1.28 -17.71 1.14
CA PRO A 500 -0.05 -18.30 1.18
C PRO A 500 -1.10 -17.30 1.63
N GLY A 501 -2.30 -17.42 1.07
CA GLY A 501 -3.40 -16.50 1.30
C GLY A 501 -3.88 -16.46 2.73
N THR A 502 -3.71 -17.57 3.45
CA THR A 502 -4.01 -17.70 4.89
C THR A 502 -3.29 -16.65 5.74
N MET A 503 -2.10 -16.19 5.33
CA MET A 503 -1.39 -15.10 6.00
C MET A 503 -2.10 -13.74 5.92
N PHE A 504 -3.09 -13.58 5.05
CA PHE A 504 -3.76 -12.31 4.76
C PHE A 504 -5.25 -12.34 5.15
N SER A 505 -5.77 -13.47 5.63
CA SER A 505 -7.18 -13.58 6.02
C SER A 505 -7.45 -12.77 7.28
N ALA A 506 -8.42 -11.85 7.21
CA ALA A 506 -8.92 -11.14 8.38
C ALA A 506 -9.82 -12.02 9.26
N ARG A 507 -10.30 -13.16 8.76
CA ARG A 507 -11.18 -14.10 9.48
C ARG A 507 -10.44 -14.95 10.51
N THR A 508 -9.14 -15.17 10.34
CA THR A 508 -8.33 -16.10 11.15
C THR A 508 -7.36 -15.39 12.10
N PHE A 509 -7.58 -14.10 12.37
CA PHE A 509 -6.62 -13.28 13.12
C PHE A 509 -6.84 -13.36 14.65
N GLY A 510 -5.83 -13.79 15.43
CA GLY A 510 -5.88 -13.82 16.90
C GLY A 510 -5.01 -14.94 17.53
N PRO A 511 -4.86 -14.98 18.88
CA PRO A 511 -4.07 -15.99 19.58
C PRO A 511 -4.89 -17.28 19.75
N GLY A 512 -4.53 -18.26 18.95
CA GLY A 512 -4.89 -19.68 19.07
C GLY A 512 -4.15 -20.43 17.97
N ASP A 513 -2.97 -21.01 18.28
CA ASP A 513 -2.11 -21.91 17.49
C ASP A 513 -1.86 -21.66 15.97
N ALA A 514 -2.41 -20.61 15.37
CA ALA A 514 -2.15 -20.17 14.01
C ALA A 514 -0.98 -19.19 14.02
N ALA A 515 0.25 -19.72 14.02
CA ALA A 515 1.29 -19.00 13.30
C ALA A 515 0.75 -18.73 11.87
N PRO A 516 0.94 -17.54 11.29
CA PRO A 516 0.55 -17.27 9.91
C PRO A 516 1.34 -18.19 8.98
N GLY A 517 0.79 -19.36 8.69
CA GLY A 517 1.47 -20.47 8.02
C GLY A 517 0.85 -21.81 8.40
N PHE A 518 -0.13 -22.26 7.60
CA PHE A 518 -0.73 -23.61 7.47
C PHE A 518 -1.24 -24.37 8.71
N ALA A 519 -0.75 -24.11 9.92
CA ALA A 519 -1.13 -24.86 11.10
C ALA A 519 -2.49 -24.40 11.63
N GLN A 520 -3.43 -25.33 11.70
CA GLN A 520 -4.65 -25.29 12.53
C GLN A 520 -5.66 -24.17 12.27
N ALA A 521 -5.63 -23.50 11.11
CA ALA A 521 -6.77 -22.65 10.72
C ALA A 521 -7.99 -23.54 10.40
N GLU A 522 -9.15 -23.26 11.00
CA GLU A 522 -10.40 -23.92 10.61
C GLU A 522 -10.63 -23.69 9.10
N GLU A 523 -10.84 -24.76 8.33
CA GLU A 523 -10.80 -24.75 6.87
C GLU A 523 -11.67 -23.64 6.27
N HIS A 524 -12.91 -23.50 6.74
CA HIS A 524 -13.88 -22.49 6.28
C HIS A 524 -13.45 -21.03 6.48
N LEU A 525 -12.41 -20.75 7.27
CA LEU A 525 -11.89 -19.40 7.52
C LEU A 525 -10.67 -19.04 6.65
N ALA A 526 -10.08 -20.04 6.00
CA ALA A 526 -8.81 -19.95 5.28
C ALA A 526 -8.95 -20.15 3.76
N VAL A 527 -10.09 -20.69 3.31
CA VAL A 527 -10.40 -20.98 1.90
C VAL A 527 -11.77 -20.43 1.53
N THR A 528 -12.05 -20.28 0.23
CA THR A 528 -13.39 -19.86 -0.21
C THR A 528 -14.43 -20.95 0.05
N GLU A 529 -15.72 -20.62 -0.04
CA GLU A 529 -16.81 -21.60 -0.01
C GLU A 529 -16.68 -22.66 -1.11
N ASP A 530 -16.04 -22.32 -2.24
CA ASP A 530 -15.75 -23.24 -3.34
C ASP A 530 -14.56 -24.19 -3.04
N GLY A 531 -13.90 -24.05 -1.88
CA GLY A 531 -12.70 -24.81 -1.52
C GLY A 531 -11.44 -24.33 -2.24
N ASP A 532 -11.34 -23.03 -2.53
CA ASP A 532 -10.18 -22.48 -3.21
C ASP A 532 -9.19 -21.81 -2.25
N GLY A 533 -7.91 -22.05 -2.48
CA GLY A 533 -6.81 -21.40 -1.78
C GLY A 533 -6.14 -20.32 -2.62
N PHE A 534 -5.25 -19.55 -2.01
CA PHE A 534 -4.59 -18.43 -2.69
C PHE A 534 -3.10 -18.35 -2.40
N PHE A 535 -2.35 -17.74 -3.32
CA PHE A 535 -0.99 -17.28 -3.14
C PHE A 535 -0.84 -15.83 -3.60
N ARG A 536 -0.16 -15.01 -2.81
CA ARG A 536 0.35 -13.71 -3.25
C ARG A 536 1.75 -13.87 -3.84
N MET A 537 1.89 -13.50 -5.10
CA MET A 537 3.17 -13.39 -5.79
C MET A 537 3.60 -11.92 -5.88
N SER A 538 4.88 -11.63 -5.64
CA SER A 538 5.42 -10.27 -5.78
C SER A 538 6.26 -10.12 -7.04
N PHE A 539 6.06 -9.03 -7.78
CA PHE A 539 6.95 -8.60 -8.87
C PHE A 539 7.86 -7.42 -8.48
N SER A 540 8.08 -7.20 -7.18
CA SER A 540 8.85 -6.04 -6.67
C SER A 540 10.36 -6.17 -6.78
N SER A 541 10.94 -7.30 -6.37
CA SER A 541 12.39 -7.47 -6.20
C SER A 541 13.00 -8.41 -7.23
N ALA A 542 12.27 -9.46 -7.63
CA ALA A 542 12.75 -10.48 -8.57
C ALA A 542 13.11 -9.88 -9.94
N THR A 543 14.19 -10.38 -10.54
CA THR A 543 14.55 -10.05 -11.93
C THR A 543 13.52 -10.64 -12.91
N PRO A 544 13.39 -10.13 -14.15
CA PRO A 544 12.61 -10.76 -15.22
C PRO A 544 12.92 -12.23 -15.41
N GLU A 545 14.19 -12.60 -15.35
CA GLU A 545 14.64 -13.98 -15.50
C GLU A 545 14.17 -14.84 -14.32
N GLN A 546 14.29 -14.33 -13.09
CA GLN A 546 13.76 -14.99 -11.90
C GLN A 546 12.23 -15.11 -11.93
N MET A 547 11.52 -14.08 -12.41
CA MET A 547 10.05 -14.12 -12.54
C MET A 547 9.61 -15.17 -13.57
N LYS A 548 10.32 -15.26 -14.71
CA LYS A 548 10.07 -16.28 -15.74
C LYS A 548 10.34 -17.69 -15.22
N GLU A 549 11.48 -17.90 -14.58
CA GLU A 549 11.82 -19.22 -14.02
C GLU A 549 10.86 -19.63 -12.88
N ALA A 550 10.48 -18.70 -12.01
CA ALA A 550 9.50 -18.97 -10.97
C ALA A 550 8.12 -19.34 -11.54
N ALA A 551 7.62 -18.61 -12.54
CA ALA A 551 6.36 -18.94 -13.22
C ALA A 551 6.41 -20.32 -13.88
N LYS A 552 7.55 -20.68 -14.50
CA LYS A 552 7.79 -22.00 -15.07
C LYS A 552 7.72 -23.11 -14.04
N ILE A 553 8.40 -22.95 -12.91
CA ILE A 553 8.40 -23.92 -11.82
C ILE A 553 6.99 -24.06 -11.26
N ILE A 554 6.28 -22.95 -10.98
CA ILE A 554 4.90 -22.96 -10.48
C ILE A 554 3.99 -23.76 -11.42
N GLY A 555 4.01 -23.45 -12.72
CA GLY A 555 3.20 -24.17 -13.69
C GLY A 555 3.48 -25.68 -13.62
N ASN A 556 4.76 -26.07 -13.63
CA ASN A 556 5.16 -27.48 -13.66
C ASN A 556 4.76 -28.23 -12.38
N ARG A 557 5.00 -27.61 -11.21
CA ARG A 557 4.70 -28.19 -9.92
C ARG A 557 3.20 -28.29 -9.68
N VAL A 558 2.43 -27.23 -9.95
CA VAL A 558 0.96 -27.25 -9.84
C VAL A 558 0.36 -28.30 -10.78
N ALA A 559 0.84 -28.38 -12.04
CA ALA A 559 0.33 -29.38 -12.98
C ALA A 559 0.65 -30.83 -12.54
N LYS A 560 1.76 -31.06 -11.85
CA LYS A 560 2.11 -32.36 -11.26
C LYS A 560 1.25 -32.66 -10.03
N PHE A 561 1.12 -31.68 -9.15
CA PHE A 561 0.33 -31.77 -7.92
C PHE A 561 -1.12 -32.17 -8.17
N PHE A 562 -1.74 -31.72 -9.27
CA PHE A 562 -3.11 -32.10 -9.63
C PHE A 562 -3.24 -33.42 -10.43
N LYS A 563 -2.14 -34.10 -10.74
CA LYS A 563 -2.12 -35.39 -11.46
C LYS A 563 -1.90 -36.57 -10.52
N ASP A 564 -0.95 -36.41 -9.62
CA ASP A 564 -0.63 -37.35 -8.54
C ASP A 564 -1.67 -37.20 -7.42
#